data_AF-A0AAV4UNH5-F1
#
_entry.id   AF-A0AAV4UNH5-F1
#
_cell.length_a   1.000
_cell.length_b   1.000
_cell.length_c   1.000
_cell.angle_alpha   90.00
_cell.angle_beta   90.00
_cell.angle_gamma   90.00
#
_symmetry.space_group_name_H-M   'P 1'
#
loop_
_entity.id
_entity.type
_entity.pdbx_description
1 polymer ?
#
loop_
_entity_poly.entity_id
_entity_poly.type
_entity_poly.pdbx_seq_one_letter_code
_entity_poly.pdbx_strand_id
1 'polypeptide(L)'
;MEQSMPTVDDLMSQVEKFVATGKYSETPAVIDVIIPLLCSYLPFWWSQGPDNVNVQSGNHVTMVTSEHLNSLLKNILNLIRRTVGEESAPWMVNIAAHAGQIVINSSEELLLDPVLPLAEKICGRATAVFHKEESLRGYLKSATEDTSQVEGQLQDEFSLLVRDVYAFYPLLIKYVDLQRAHWLKHNIKEAEIVYNCVAQIFNIWSKSQYFRREESRISSLSTKSTT
;
A
#
# COMPACT_ATOMS: atom_id res chain seq x y z
N MET A 1 -37.78 -5.18 5.95
CA MET A 1 -36.42 -4.91 6.48
C MET A 1 -35.32 -5.16 5.46
N GLU A 2 -35.61 -5.64 4.24
CA GLU A 2 -34.58 -5.89 3.20
C GLU A 2 -34.14 -4.65 2.40
N GLN A 3 -34.74 -3.47 2.63
CA GLN A 3 -34.43 -2.23 1.89
C GLN A 3 -33.43 -1.30 2.58
N SER A 4 -32.68 -1.75 3.60
CA SER A 4 -31.80 -0.86 4.38
C SER A 4 -30.36 -1.34 4.57
N MET A 5 -29.94 -2.47 4.00
CA MET A 5 -28.55 -2.92 4.10
C MET A 5 -27.84 -2.81 2.75
N PRO A 6 -26.66 -2.17 2.69
CA PRO A 6 -25.88 -2.09 1.46
C PRO A 6 -25.39 -3.47 1.05
N THR A 7 -25.40 -3.73 -0.25
CA THR A 7 -24.78 -4.92 -0.84
C THR A 7 -23.26 -4.82 -0.85
N VAL A 8 -22.57 -5.93 -1.12
CA VAL A 8 -21.11 -5.92 -1.33
C VAL A 8 -20.73 -4.98 -2.48
N ASP A 9 -21.51 -5.00 -3.56
CA ASP A 9 -21.27 -4.16 -4.74
C ASP A 9 -21.48 -2.66 -4.43
N ASP A 10 -22.44 -2.32 -3.58
CA ASP A 10 -22.64 -0.95 -3.10
C ASP A 10 -21.43 -0.44 -2.29
N LEU A 11 -20.86 -1.31 -1.45
CA LEU A 11 -19.68 -0.97 -0.64
C LEU A 11 -18.42 -0.87 -1.51
N MET A 12 -18.22 -1.80 -2.45
CA MET A 12 -17.13 -1.77 -3.43
C MET A 12 -17.17 -0.48 -4.26
N SER A 13 -18.37 -0.09 -4.73
CA SER A 13 -18.59 1.14 -5.47
C SER A 13 -18.30 2.40 -4.65
N GLN A 14 -18.58 2.38 -3.34
CA GLN A 14 -18.22 3.48 -2.43
C GLN A 14 -16.70 3.61 -2.28
N VAL A 15 -15.98 2.49 -2.15
CA VAL A 15 -14.51 2.50 -2.13
C VAL A 15 -13.97 3.08 -3.42
N GLU A 16 -14.41 2.59 -4.58
CA GLU A 16 -13.96 3.08 -5.89
C GLU A 16 -14.15 4.61 -6.04
N LYS A 17 -15.34 5.12 -5.71
CA LYS A 17 -15.62 6.58 -5.73
C LYS A 17 -14.69 7.36 -4.80
N PHE A 18 -14.41 6.82 -3.61
CA PHE A 18 -13.49 7.44 -2.68
C PHE A 18 -12.05 7.47 -3.22
N VAL A 19 -11.59 6.38 -3.85
CA VAL A 19 -10.27 6.30 -4.49
C VAL A 19 -10.14 7.29 -5.64
N ALA A 20 -11.20 7.56 -6.38
CA ALA A 20 -11.20 8.55 -7.45
C ALA A 20 -11.06 9.98 -6.90
N THR A 21 -11.92 10.41 -5.98
CA THR A 21 -12.01 11.83 -5.59
C THR A 21 -12.19 12.11 -4.10
N GLY A 22 -12.42 11.08 -3.28
CA GLY A 22 -12.74 11.23 -1.86
C GLY A 22 -11.57 11.76 -1.02
N LYS A 23 -11.90 12.48 0.04
CA LYS A 23 -10.97 12.95 1.07
C LYS A 23 -11.31 12.33 2.42
N TYR A 24 -10.29 11.94 3.17
CA TYR A 24 -10.49 11.30 4.48
C TYR A 24 -11.27 12.19 5.46
N SER A 25 -11.00 13.50 5.47
CA SER A 25 -11.70 14.47 6.34
C SER A 25 -13.21 14.54 6.10
N GLU A 26 -13.67 14.21 4.88
CA GLU A 26 -15.08 14.28 4.49
C GLU A 26 -15.79 12.95 4.68
N THR A 27 -15.08 11.82 4.49
CA THR A 27 -15.69 10.49 4.55
C THR A 27 -14.76 9.47 5.21
N PRO A 28 -14.44 9.63 6.51
CA PRO A 28 -13.49 8.75 7.20
C PRO A 28 -14.00 7.30 7.27
N ALA A 29 -15.32 7.11 7.27
CA ALA A 29 -15.96 5.80 7.32
C ALA A 29 -15.53 4.83 6.21
N VAL A 30 -15.16 5.34 5.02
CA VAL A 30 -14.66 4.46 3.93
C VAL A 30 -13.35 3.79 4.35
N ILE A 31 -12.47 4.55 4.98
CA ILE A 31 -11.14 4.10 5.42
C ILE A 31 -11.21 3.30 6.71
N ASP A 32 -11.96 3.79 7.68
CA ASP A 32 -11.93 3.25 9.04
C ASP A 32 -12.89 2.06 9.23
N VAL A 33 -13.88 1.91 8.34
CA VAL A 33 -14.92 0.87 8.47
C VAL A 33 -15.05 0.04 7.21
N ILE A 34 -15.33 0.65 6.05
CA ILE A 34 -15.73 -0.09 4.84
C ILE A 34 -14.57 -0.93 4.31
N ILE A 35 -13.38 -0.35 4.14
CA ILE A 35 -12.20 -1.09 3.65
C ILE A 35 -11.82 -2.25 4.59
N PRO A 36 -11.64 -2.04 5.91
CA PRO A 36 -11.36 -3.13 6.84
C PRO A 36 -12.42 -4.23 6.80
N LEU A 37 -13.71 -3.86 6.76
CA LEU A 37 -14.83 -4.80 6.65
C LEU A 37 -14.71 -5.67 5.39
N LEU A 38 -14.53 -5.05 4.22
CA LEU A 38 -14.41 -5.78 2.96
C LEU A 38 -13.16 -6.66 2.92
N CYS A 39 -12.03 -6.18 3.45
CA CYS A 39 -10.79 -6.95 3.54
C CYS A 39 -10.94 -8.24 4.36
N SER A 40 -11.77 -8.23 5.40
CA SER A 40 -12.08 -9.44 6.20
C SER A 40 -13.23 -10.27 5.63
N TYR A 41 -14.22 -9.63 4.99
CA TYR A 41 -15.40 -10.28 4.44
C TYR A 41 -15.08 -11.09 3.17
N LEU A 42 -14.41 -10.47 2.19
CA LEU A 42 -14.24 -11.06 0.87
C LEU A 42 -13.46 -12.38 0.88
N PRO A 43 -12.34 -12.55 1.60
CA PRO A 43 -11.61 -13.82 1.61
C PRO A 43 -12.45 -15.00 2.13
N PHE A 44 -13.23 -14.76 3.18
CA PHE A 44 -14.10 -15.78 3.76
C PHE A 44 -15.15 -16.25 2.76
N TRP A 45 -15.89 -15.32 2.15
CA TRP A 45 -16.96 -15.67 1.23
C TRP A 45 -16.45 -16.15 -0.12
N TRP A 46 -15.32 -15.66 -0.59
CA TRP A 46 -14.66 -16.19 -1.78
C TRP A 46 -14.38 -17.70 -1.65
N SER A 47 -13.97 -18.18 -0.48
CA SER A 47 -13.73 -19.61 -0.24
C SER A 47 -14.98 -20.50 -0.37
N GLN A 48 -16.17 -19.90 -0.30
CA GLN A 48 -17.47 -20.55 -0.47
C GLN A 48 -18.16 -20.16 -1.79
N GLY A 49 -17.47 -19.36 -2.61
CA GLY A 49 -18.00 -18.82 -3.86
C GLY A 49 -17.77 -19.73 -5.07
N PRO A 50 -18.21 -19.27 -6.25
CA PRO A 50 -18.16 -20.06 -7.48
C PRO A 50 -16.75 -20.52 -7.89
N ASP A 51 -15.71 -19.76 -7.51
CA ASP A 51 -14.31 -20.10 -7.81
C ASP A 51 -13.82 -21.35 -7.08
N ASN A 52 -14.43 -21.70 -5.95
CA ASN A 52 -13.93 -22.71 -5.02
C ASN A 52 -14.92 -23.86 -4.76
N VAL A 53 -16.19 -23.71 -5.12
CA VAL A 53 -17.25 -24.71 -4.88
C VAL A 53 -17.79 -25.26 -6.20
N ASN A 54 -18.07 -26.57 -6.25
CA ASN A 54 -18.44 -27.26 -7.48
C ASN A 54 -19.88 -26.92 -7.94
N VAL A 55 -20.00 -26.48 -9.20
CA VAL A 55 -21.23 -25.99 -9.87
C VAL A 55 -22.39 -27.01 -9.86
N GLN A 56 -22.09 -28.30 -9.73
CA GLN A 56 -23.11 -29.37 -9.72
C GLN A 56 -24.03 -29.36 -8.49
N SER A 57 -23.72 -28.54 -7.48
CA SER A 57 -24.55 -28.37 -6.27
C SER A 57 -25.68 -27.34 -6.41
N GLY A 58 -25.78 -26.68 -7.57
CA GLY A 58 -26.98 -25.94 -8.03
C GLY A 58 -27.23 -24.58 -7.36
N ASN A 59 -26.78 -24.37 -6.11
CA ASN A 59 -26.91 -23.11 -5.39
C ASN A 59 -25.60 -22.72 -4.69
N HIS A 60 -25.04 -21.57 -5.06
CA HIS A 60 -23.96 -20.94 -4.29
C HIS A 60 -24.56 -20.12 -3.15
N VAL A 61 -23.98 -20.24 -1.95
CA VAL A 61 -24.37 -19.43 -0.79
C VAL A 61 -23.89 -17.97 -0.90
N THR A 62 -23.01 -17.69 -1.86
CA THR A 62 -22.44 -16.38 -2.15
C THR A 62 -21.99 -16.30 -3.61
N MET A 63 -21.96 -15.08 -4.16
CA MET A 63 -21.48 -14.79 -5.51
C MET A 63 -20.10 -14.10 -5.52
N VAL A 64 -19.42 -14.06 -4.38
CA VAL A 64 -18.08 -13.47 -4.29
C VAL A 64 -17.08 -14.34 -5.05
N THR A 65 -16.34 -13.69 -5.95
CA THR A 65 -15.29 -14.28 -6.80
C THR A 65 -13.95 -13.58 -6.57
N SER A 66 -12.89 -14.12 -7.16
CA SER A 66 -11.57 -13.49 -7.22
C SER A 66 -11.58 -12.12 -7.88
N GLU A 67 -12.55 -11.83 -8.75
CA GLU A 67 -12.75 -10.49 -9.32
C GLU A 67 -12.98 -9.43 -8.24
N HIS A 68 -13.78 -9.76 -7.21
CA HIS A 68 -14.05 -8.84 -6.10
C HIS A 68 -12.79 -8.57 -5.28
N LEU A 69 -12.00 -9.62 -4.98
CA LEU A 69 -10.73 -9.50 -4.28
C LEU A 69 -9.75 -8.62 -5.06
N ASN A 70 -9.61 -8.87 -6.36
CA ASN A 70 -8.70 -8.14 -7.23
C ASN A 70 -9.13 -6.69 -7.44
N SER A 71 -10.43 -6.43 -7.61
CA SER A 71 -10.97 -5.07 -7.72
C SER A 71 -10.71 -4.26 -6.45
N LEU A 72 -10.95 -4.84 -5.27
CA LEU A 72 -10.68 -4.16 -4.00
C LEU A 72 -9.19 -3.89 -3.83
N LEU A 73 -8.34 -4.88 -4.11
CA LEU A 73 -6.88 -4.73 -4.01
C LEU A 73 -6.38 -3.64 -4.96
N LYS A 74 -6.87 -3.61 -6.20
CA LYS A 74 -6.56 -2.56 -7.17
C LYS A 74 -6.95 -1.18 -6.64
N ASN A 75 -8.15 -1.05 -6.07
CA ASN A 75 -8.60 0.20 -5.47
C ASN A 75 -7.71 0.64 -4.30
N ILE A 76 -7.38 -0.27 -3.39
CA ILE A 76 -6.50 0.03 -2.24
C ILE A 76 -5.10 0.45 -2.70
N LEU A 77 -4.50 -0.26 -3.64
CA LEU A 77 -3.17 0.10 -4.16
C LEU A 77 -3.21 1.46 -4.90
N ASN A 78 -4.28 1.76 -5.64
CA ASN A 78 -4.48 3.07 -6.25
C ASN A 78 -4.66 4.18 -5.22
N LEU A 79 -5.35 3.89 -4.12
CA LEU A 79 -5.49 4.82 -3.00
C LEU A 79 -4.14 5.12 -2.37
N ILE A 80 -3.35 4.09 -2.05
CA ILE A 80 -1.99 4.22 -1.53
C ILE A 80 -1.16 5.07 -2.51
N ARG A 81 -1.21 4.76 -3.81
CA ARG A 81 -0.52 5.52 -4.87
C ARG A 81 -0.90 6.98 -4.87
N ARG A 82 -2.18 7.31 -4.71
CA ARG A 82 -2.65 8.71 -4.64
C ARG A 82 -2.10 9.41 -3.40
N THR A 83 -1.98 8.72 -2.27
CA THR A 83 -1.56 9.29 -0.98
C THR A 83 -0.06 9.26 -0.67
N VAL A 84 0.77 8.68 -1.55
CA VAL A 84 2.25 8.75 -1.43
C VAL A 84 2.68 10.21 -1.29
N GLY A 85 3.35 10.52 -0.18
CA GLY A 85 3.84 11.84 0.16
C GLY A 85 2.84 12.80 0.82
N GLU A 86 1.59 12.40 1.03
CA GLU A 86 0.57 13.25 1.64
C GLU A 86 0.67 13.22 3.17
N GLU A 87 0.79 14.37 3.83
CA GLU A 87 0.89 14.46 5.30
C GLU A 87 -0.39 14.05 6.02
N SER A 88 -1.56 14.34 5.43
CA SER A 88 -2.88 14.11 6.03
C SER A 88 -3.36 12.65 5.97
N ALA A 89 -2.47 11.68 5.71
CA ALA A 89 -2.80 10.28 5.52
C ALA A 89 -2.04 9.30 6.46
N PRO A 90 -1.98 9.53 7.79
CA PRO A 90 -1.34 8.59 8.71
C PRO A 90 -2.04 7.21 8.76
N TRP A 91 -3.34 7.15 8.44
CA TRP A 91 -4.15 5.93 8.39
C TRP A 91 -3.70 4.91 7.34
N MET A 92 -2.84 5.30 6.39
CA MET A 92 -2.46 4.46 5.25
C MET A 92 -1.79 3.13 5.66
N VAL A 93 -1.01 3.14 6.75
CA VAL A 93 -0.37 1.91 7.28
C VAL A 93 -1.41 0.92 7.80
N ASN A 94 -2.51 1.41 8.38
CA ASN A 94 -3.58 0.56 8.89
C ASN A 94 -4.34 -0.13 7.75
N ILE A 95 -4.61 0.59 6.64
CA ILE A 95 -5.23 -0.03 5.46
C ILE A 95 -4.36 -1.17 4.93
N ALA A 96 -3.05 -0.95 4.81
CA ALA A 96 -2.13 -1.97 4.32
C ALA A 96 -2.15 -3.24 5.18
N ALA A 97 -2.29 -3.10 6.50
CA ALA A 97 -2.42 -4.24 7.41
C ALA A 97 -3.67 -5.09 7.11
N HIS A 98 -4.80 -4.45 6.81
CA HIS A 98 -6.03 -5.16 6.41
C HIS A 98 -5.94 -5.74 4.99
N ALA A 99 -5.43 -4.96 4.04
CA ALA A 99 -5.35 -5.34 2.63
C ALA A 99 -4.49 -6.59 2.39
N GLY A 100 -3.56 -6.89 3.30
CA GLY A 100 -2.82 -8.15 3.25
C GLY A 100 -3.70 -9.40 3.30
N GLN A 101 -4.96 -9.32 3.78
CA GLN A 101 -5.90 -10.44 3.83
C GLN A 101 -6.49 -10.80 2.47
N ILE A 102 -6.52 -9.86 1.51
CA ILE A 102 -7.11 -10.09 0.18
C ILE A 102 -6.07 -10.43 -0.89
N VAL A 103 -4.77 -10.34 -0.57
CA VAL A 103 -3.67 -10.77 -1.45
C VAL A 103 -3.50 -12.29 -1.37
N ILE A 104 -4.46 -13.02 -1.93
CA ILE A 104 -4.50 -14.51 -1.92
C ILE A 104 -4.53 -15.08 -3.34
N ASN A 105 -5.41 -14.54 -4.19
CA ASN A 105 -5.56 -14.97 -5.59
C ASN A 105 -5.47 -13.75 -6.53
N SER A 106 -4.34 -13.05 -6.44
CA SER A 106 -4.12 -11.79 -7.14
C SER A 106 -3.75 -12.01 -8.61
N SER A 107 -4.40 -11.27 -9.50
CA SER A 107 -4.18 -11.30 -10.95
C SER A 107 -2.81 -10.74 -11.34
N GLU A 108 -2.18 -11.35 -12.35
CA GLU A 108 -0.95 -10.87 -12.99
C GLU A 108 -1.08 -9.45 -13.56
N GLU A 109 -2.30 -9.06 -13.95
CA GLU A 109 -2.60 -7.74 -14.52
C GLU A 109 -2.33 -6.58 -13.54
N LEU A 110 -2.37 -6.86 -12.23
CA LEU A 110 -2.07 -5.87 -11.20
C LEU A 110 -0.63 -5.38 -11.27
N LEU A 111 0.28 -6.14 -11.90
CA LEU A 111 1.67 -5.73 -12.10
C LEU A 111 1.75 -4.43 -12.89
N LEU A 112 1.07 -4.37 -14.05
CA LEU A 112 1.08 -3.20 -14.93
C LEU A 112 0.35 -2.01 -14.31
N ASP A 113 -0.83 -2.25 -13.72
CA ASP A 113 -1.56 -1.25 -12.95
C ASP A 113 -2.33 -1.94 -11.82
N PRO A 114 -2.07 -1.59 -10.54
CA PRO A 114 -1.36 -0.39 -10.08
C PRO A 114 0.04 -0.61 -9.47
N VAL A 115 0.55 -1.86 -9.40
CA VAL A 115 1.76 -2.20 -8.64
C VAL A 115 3.00 -1.48 -9.16
N LEU A 116 3.29 -1.56 -10.46
CA LEU A 116 4.47 -0.92 -11.05
C LEU A 116 4.45 0.61 -10.90
N PRO A 117 3.37 1.33 -11.29
CA PRO A 117 3.30 2.78 -11.09
C PRO A 117 3.46 3.22 -9.63
N LEU A 118 2.96 2.43 -8.68
CA LEU A 118 3.14 2.70 -7.26
C LEU A 118 4.60 2.52 -6.83
N ALA A 119 5.26 1.44 -7.27
CA ALA A 119 6.68 1.19 -6.99
C ALA A 119 7.57 2.32 -7.54
N GLU A 120 7.35 2.72 -8.79
CA GLU A 120 8.08 3.83 -9.43
C GLU A 120 7.86 5.15 -8.69
N LYS A 121 6.62 5.46 -8.28
CA LYS A 121 6.32 6.70 -7.54
C LYS A 121 7.07 6.76 -6.20
N ILE A 122 7.07 5.67 -5.42
CA ILE A 122 7.80 5.61 -4.15
C ILE A 122 9.32 5.68 -4.39
N CYS A 123 9.83 4.99 -5.41
CA CYS A 123 11.25 5.01 -5.78
C CYS A 123 11.74 6.40 -6.21
N GLY A 124 10.94 7.09 -7.02
CA GLY A 124 11.20 8.47 -7.43
C GLY A 124 11.24 9.42 -6.24
N ARG A 125 10.29 9.28 -5.30
CA ARG A 125 10.30 10.05 -4.04
C ARG A 125 11.55 9.74 -3.21
N ALA A 126 11.90 8.48 -3.01
CA ALA A 126 13.10 8.09 -2.28
C ALA A 126 14.37 8.73 -2.86
N THR A 127 14.49 8.74 -4.19
CA THR A 127 15.60 9.36 -4.90
C THR A 127 15.64 10.87 -4.70
N ALA A 128 14.48 11.54 -4.78
CA ALA A 128 14.39 12.99 -4.59
C ALA A 128 14.76 13.41 -3.16
N VAL A 129 14.23 12.74 -2.14
CA VAL A 129 14.52 13.03 -0.72
C VAL A 129 16.00 12.76 -0.40
N PHE A 130 16.57 11.68 -0.93
CA PHE A 130 17.99 11.38 -0.73
C PHE A 130 18.91 12.37 -1.45
N HIS A 131 18.56 12.80 -2.66
CA HIS A 131 19.30 13.87 -3.33
C HIS A 131 19.26 15.18 -2.53
N LYS A 132 18.10 15.51 -1.95
CA LYS A 132 17.96 16.67 -1.04
C LYS A 132 18.89 16.53 0.17
N GLU A 133 18.92 15.37 0.83
CA GLU A 133 19.87 15.08 1.93
C GLU A 133 21.33 15.35 1.51
N GLU A 134 21.78 14.77 0.39
CA GLU A 134 23.17 14.90 -0.06
C GLU A 134 23.53 16.35 -0.42
N SER A 135 22.61 17.09 -1.03
CA SER A 135 22.81 18.52 -1.36
C SER A 135 22.98 19.41 -0.13
N LEU A 136 22.32 19.04 0.98
CA LEU A 136 22.35 19.79 2.24
C LEU A 136 23.47 19.33 3.18
N ARG A 137 24.16 18.25 2.87
CA ARG A 137 25.15 17.61 3.77
C ARG A 137 26.28 18.54 4.24
N GLY A 138 26.73 19.48 3.40
CA GLY A 138 27.73 20.48 3.79
C GLY A 138 27.15 21.56 4.73
N TYR A 139 25.92 21.99 4.44
CA TYR A 139 25.18 22.99 5.21
C TYR A 139 24.80 22.48 6.60
N LEU A 140 24.34 21.23 6.69
CA LEU A 140 23.95 20.56 7.94
C LEU A 140 25.09 20.46 8.97
N LYS A 141 26.36 20.60 8.55
CA LYS A 141 27.51 20.60 9.47
C LYS A 141 27.74 21.94 10.18
N SER A 142 27.11 23.02 9.73
CA SER A 142 27.38 24.38 10.24
C SER A 142 26.65 24.71 11.56
N ALA A 143 25.71 23.86 11.99
CA ALA A 143 25.02 23.90 13.30
C ALA A 143 24.41 25.26 13.68
N THR A 144 23.88 26.01 12.70
CA THR A 144 23.13 27.26 12.93
C THR A 144 21.63 26.99 13.19
N GLU A 145 20.87 27.97 13.71
CA GLU A 145 19.41 27.81 13.89
C GLU A 145 18.67 27.49 12.58
N ASP A 146 19.06 28.13 11.47
CA ASP A 146 18.53 27.84 10.13
C ASP A 146 18.78 26.37 9.73
N THR A 147 19.88 25.78 10.22
CA THR A 147 20.23 24.38 9.97
C THR A 147 19.23 23.43 10.65
N SER A 148 18.75 23.77 11.85
CA SER A 148 17.78 22.95 12.59
C SER A 148 16.41 22.89 11.92
N GLN A 149 15.95 24.00 11.34
CA GLN A 149 14.67 24.02 10.61
C GLN A 149 14.72 23.14 9.36
N VAL A 150 15.81 23.23 8.60
CA VAL A 150 16.03 22.43 7.39
C VAL A 150 16.15 20.94 7.73
N GLU A 151 16.83 20.60 8.83
CA GLU A 151 16.91 19.23 9.33
C GLU A 151 15.53 18.66 9.68
N GLY A 152 14.67 19.45 10.34
CA GLY A 152 13.30 19.04 10.67
C GLY A 152 12.47 18.72 9.42
N GLN A 153 12.52 19.57 8.39
CA GLN A 153 11.83 19.30 7.12
C GLN A 153 12.32 18.03 6.43
N LEU A 154 13.63 17.80 6.43
CA LEU A 154 14.20 16.58 5.86
C LEU A 154 13.74 15.35 6.63
N GLN A 155 13.68 15.45 7.96
CA GLN A 155 13.16 14.40 8.83
C GLN A 155 11.69 14.07 8.51
N ASP A 156 10.84 15.07 8.33
CA ASP A 156 9.43 14.87 8.00
C ASP A 156 9.26 14.20 6.62
N GLU A 157 10.06 14.59 5.62
CA GLU A 157 10.05 13.95 4.30
C GLU A 157 10.45 12.47 4.36
N PHE A 158 11.49 12.12 5.13
CA PHE A 158 11.88 10.73 5.36
C PHE A 158 10.84 9.95 6.17
N SER A 159 10.19 10.58 7.15
CA SER A 159 9.10 9.97 7.91
C SER A 159 7.94 9.56 6.98
N LEU A 160 7.56 10.44 6.05
CA LEU A 160 6.54 10.13 5.03
C LEU A 160 7.00 9.00 4.10
N LEU A 161 8.26 9.04 3.66
CA LEU A 161 8.82 7.98 2.81
C LEU A 161 8.77 6.61 3.50
N VAL A 162 9.16 6.52 4.78
CA VAL A 162 9.09 5.27 5.56
C VAL A 162 7.65 4.79 5.63
N ARG A 163 6.70 5.66 5.96
CA ARG A 163 5.27 5.32 6.00
C ARG A 163 4.78 4.76 4.65
N ASP A 164 5.13 5.41 3.55
CA ASP A 164 4.71 5.00 2.21
C ASP A 164 5.29 3.62 1.82
N VAL A 165 6.56 3.37 2.18
CA VAL A 165 7.21 2.06 2.03
C VAL A 165 6.49 1.00 2.87
N TYR A 166 6.17 1.30 4.12
CA TYR A 166 5.50 0.36 5.04
C TYR A 166 4.05 0.08 4.65
N ALA A 167 3.39 1.00 3.95
CA ALA A 167 2.07 0.76 3.38
C ALA A 167 2.11 -0.16 2.14
N PHE A 168 3.16 -0.07 1.33
CA PHE A 168 3.24 -0.81 0.07
C PHE A 168 3.92 -2.18 0.21
N TYR A 169 5.05 -2.26 0.91
CA TYR A 169 5.92 -3.45 0.91
C TYR A 169 5.23 -4.72 1.43
N PRO A 170 4.42 -4.70 2.50
CA PRO A 170 3.70 -5.89 2.94
C PRO A 170 2.79 -6.49 1.86
N LEU A 171 2.17 -5.63 1.04
CA LEU A 171 1.32 -6.07 -0.07
C LEU A 171 2.16 -6.56 -1.24
N LEU A 172 3.24 -5.83 -1.57
CA LEU A 172 4.16 -6.21 -2.63
C LEU A 172 4.80 -7.58 -2.37
N ILE A 173 5.27 -7.84 -1.15
CA ILE A 173 5.90 -9.11 -0.78
C ILE A 173 4.94 -10.27 -1.05
N LYS A 174 3.70 -10.18 -0.55
CA LYS A 174 2.68 -11.21 -0.78
C LYS A 174 2.37 -11.38 -2.27
N TYR A 175 2.25 -10.28 -3.01
CA TYR A 175 1.98 -10.33 -4.45
C TYR A 175 3.12 -11.01 -5.22
N VAL A 176 4.37 -10.65 -4.95
CA VAL A 176 5.55 -11.25 -5.57
C VAL A 176 5.64 -12.75 -5.25
N ASP A 177 5.32 -13.16 -4.02
CA ASP A 177 5.33 -14.58 -3.65
C ASP A 177 4.30 -15.39 -4.44
N LEU A 178 3.11 -14.82 -4.71
CA LEU A 178 2.10 -15.44 -5.59
C LEU A 178 2.59 -15.54 -7.04
N GLN A 179 3.27 -14.51 -7.55
CA GLN A 179 3.72 -14.45 -8.94
C GLN A 179 5.06 -15.16 -9.21
N ARG A 180 5.80 -15.53 -8.16
CA ARG A 180 7.17 -16.06 -8.23
C ARG A 180 7.32 -17.19 -9.26
N ALA A 181 6.43 -18.17 -9.22
CA ALA A 181 6.52 -19.33 -10.12
C ALA A 181 6.32 -18.94 -11.59
N HIS A 182 5.46 -17.97 -11.87
CA HIS A 182 5.25 -17.44 -13.21
C HIS A 182 6.48 -16.66 -13.68
N TRP A 183 6.97 -15.73 -12.86
CA TRP A 183 8.10 -14.86 -13.21
C TRP A 183 9.42 -15.61 -13.36
N LEU A 184 9.60 -16.75 -12.69
CA LEU A 184 10.77 -17.61 -12.90
C LEU A 184 10.72 -18.37 -14.24
N LYS A 185 9.53 -18.59 -14.80
CA LYS A 185 9.34 -19.29 -16.07
C LYS A 185 9.30 -18.34 -17.26
N HIS A 186 8.81 -17.12 -17.04
CA HIS A 186 8.59 -16.12 -18.08
C HIS A 186 9.43 -14.87 -17.80
N ASN A 187 10.06 -14.33 -18.84
CA ASN A 187 10.85 -13.11 -18.71
C ASN A 187 9.93 -11.87 -18.67
N ILE A 188 9.43 -11.54 -17.48
CA ILE A 188 8.53 -10.39 -17.25
C ILE A 188 9.34 -9.13 -16.97
N LYS A 189 9.44 -8.23 -17.94
CA LYS A 189 10.26 -7.00 -17.85
C LYS A 189 9.78 -6.06 -16.76
N GLU A 190 8.48 -5.96 -16.57
CA GLU A 190 7.85 -5.10 -15.58
C GLU A 190 8.22 -5.51 -14.16
N ALA A 191 8.37 -6.82 -13.91
CA ALA A 191 8.83 -7.35 -12.63
C ALA A 191 10.29 -6.96 -12.34
N GLU A 192 11.13 -6.90 -13.38
CA GLU A 192 12.51 -6.40 -13.26
C GLU A 192 12.55 -4.92 -12.87
N ILE A 193 11.64 -4.09 -13.40
CA ILE A 193 11.54 -2.67 -13.02
C ILE A 193 11.13 -2.54 -11.55
N VAL A 194 10.15 -3.32 -11.09
CA VAL A 194 9.76 -3.36 -9.67
C VAL A 194 10.94 -3.77 -8.79
N TYR A 195 11.69 -4.80 -9.18
CA TYR A 195 12.91 -5.22 -8.48
C TYR A 195 13.93 -4.07 -8.39
N ASN A 196 14.21 -3.39 -9.50
CA ASN A 196 15.16 -2.28 -9.54
C ASN A 196 14.72 -1.12 -8.64
N CYS A 197 13.42 -0.81 -8.60
CA CYS A 197 12.85 0.20 -7.71
C CYS A 197 13.12 -0.15 -6.23
N VAL A 198 12.84 -1.40 -5.83
CA VAL A 198 13.06 -1.87 -4.44
C VAL A 198 14.55 -1.88 -4.10
N ALA A 199 15.40 -2.36 -5.02
CA ALA A 199 16.85 -2.39 -4.82
C ALA A 199 17.44 -0.98 -4.67
N GLN A 200 16.95 -0.01 -5.45
CA GLN A 200 17.35 1.39 -5.32
C GLN A 200 16.94 1.98 -3.98
N ILE A 201 15.71 1.76 -3.52
CA ILE A 201 15.24 2.21 -2.20
C ILE A 201 16.11 1.59 -1.10
N PHE A 202 16.42 0.30 -1.19
CA PHE A 202 17.29 -0.39 -0.23
C PHE A 202 18.72 0.19 -0.20
N ASN A 203 19.29 0.50 -1.36
CA ASN A 203 20.59 1.15 -1.47
C ASN A 203 20.59 2.58 -0.89
N ILE A 204 19.48 3.31 -1.04
CA ILE A 204 19.30 4.63 -0.42
C ILE A 204 19.21 4.48 1.10
N TRP A 205 18.39 3.55 1.59
CA TRP A 205 18.26 3.26 3.02
C TRP A 205 19.60 2.90 3.67
N SER A 206 20.45 2.12 3.00
CA SER A 206 21.76 1.73 3.57
C SER A 206 22.73 2.91 3.71
N LYS A 207 22.57 3.96 2.89
CA LYS A 207 23.43 5.15 2.87
C LYS A 207 22.92 6.30 3.72
N SER A 208 21.60 6.52 3.72
CA SER A 208 20.98 7.62 4.46
C SER A 208 20.94 7.33 5.96
N GLN A 209 21.36 8.31 6.76
CA GLN A 209 21.20 8.23 8.22
C GLN A 209 19.79 8.61 8.66
N TYR A 210 19.15 9.55 7.95
CA TYR A 210 17.79 9.99 8.25
C TYR A 210 16.79 8.88 7.98
N PHE A 211 16.92 8.19 6.84
CA PHE A 211 16.04 7.07 6.53
C PHE A 211 16.10 5.98 7.59
N ARG A 212 17.30 5.55 8.00
CA ARG A 212 17.46 4.53 9.06
C ARG A 212 16.92 4.99 10.41
N ARG A 213 17.15 6.26 10.78
CA ARG A 213 16.64 6.84 12.02
C ARG A 213 15.10 6.82 12.04
N GLU A 214 14.48 7.25 10.95
CA GLU A 214 13.03 7.32 10.83
C GLU A 214 12.36 5.94 10.78
N GLU A 215 12.99 4.98 10.09
CA GLU A 215 12.59 3.57 10.12
C GLU A 215 12.58 3.04 11.56
N SER A 216 13.68 3.22 12.29
CA SER A 216 13.78 2.75 13.68
C SER A 216 12.78 3.45 14.61
N ARG A 217 12.47 4.74 14.38
CA ARG A 217 11.45 5.48 15.12
C ARG A 217 10.07 4.87 14.95
N ILE A 218 9.64 4.62 13.71
CA ILE A 218 8.33 4.02 13.41
C ILE A 218 8.23 2.59 13.94
N SER A 219 9.27 1.77 13.74
CA SER A 219 9.36 0.40 14.27
C SER A 219 9.23 0.38 15.81
N SER A 220 9.80 1.37 16.51
CA SER A 220 9.69 1.51 17.96
C SER A 220 8.30 1.96 18.46
N LEU A 221 7.57 2.75 17.66
CA LEU A 221 6.21 3.18 17.98
C LEU A 221 5.21 2.03 17.80
N SER A 222 5.40 1.22 16.75
CA SER A 222 4.56 0.05 16.49
C SER A 222 4.68 -1.02 17.57
N THR A 223 5.85 -1.16 18.21
CA THR A 223 6.05 -2.15 19.30
C THR A 223 5.48 -1.69 20.65
N LYS A 224 5.43 -0.37 20.91
CA LYS A 224 4.83 0.20 22.13
C LYS A 224 3.30 0.23 22.11
N SER A 225 2.69 0.14 20.93
CA SER A 225 1.22 0.15 20.77
C SER A 225 0.57 -1.21 21.09
N THR A 226 1.38 -2.24 21.30
CA THR A 226 0.97 -3.65 21.49
C THR A 226 1.23 -4.15 22.92
N THR A 227 1.66 -3.26 23.82
CA THR A 227 1.87 -3.49 25.27
C THR A 227 1.03 -2.51 26.07
#